data_AF-A0A839FVH1-F1
#
_entry.id   AF-A0A839FVH1-F1
#
_cell.length_a   1.000
_cell.length_b   1.000
_cell.length_c   1.000
_cell.angle_alpha   90.00
_cell.angle_beta   90.00
_cell.angle_gamma   90.00
#
_symmetry.space_group_name_H-M   'P 1'
#
loop_
_entity.id
_entity.type
_entity.pdbx_description
1 polymer ?
#
loop_
_entity_poly.entity_id
_entity_poly.type
_entity_poly.pdbx_seq_one_letter_code
_entity_poly.pdbx_strand_id
1 'polypeptide(L)' 'MRSNRDEAARALYDERRKLLAGLMMSEAEPWEDLPEDVKERWRQKTESSGTQEGAREPRKHSEGQDH' A
#
# COMPACT_ATOMS: atom_id res chain seq x y z
N MET A 1 -16.16 -2.65 13.35
CA MET A 1 -15.54 -2.47 12.01
C MET A 1 -14.21 -1.70 12.05
N ARG A 2 -14.00 -0.74 12.97
CA ARG A 2 -12.73 0.01 13.08
C ARG A 2 -11.52 -0.87 13.48
N SER A 3 -11.70 -1.84 14.39
CA SER A 3 -10.62 -2.74 14.81
C SER A 3 -10.06 -3.58 13.66
N ASN A 4 -10.93 -4.13 12.81
CA ASN A 4 -10.51 -4.91 11.64
C ASN A 4 -9.72 -4.08 10.63
N ARG A 5 -10.05 -2.79 10.47
CA ARG A 5 -9.31 -1.87 9.58
C ARG A 5 -7.91 -1.58 10.10
N ASP A 6 -7.77 -1.41 11.41
CA ASP A 6 -6.48 -1.17 12.04
C ASP A 6 -5.57 -2.40 11.97
N GLU A 7 -6.13 -3.58 12.27
CA GLU A 7 -5.42 -4.85 12.17
C GLU A 7 -4.95 -5.14 10.73
N ALA A 8 -5.81 -4.90 9.73
CA ALA A 8 -5.44 -5.05 8.32
C ALA A 8 -4.32 -4.07 7.91
N ALA A 9 -4.37 -2.82 8.37
CA ALA A 9 -3.37 -1.81 8.06
C ALA A 9 -2.01 -2.14 8.69
N ARG A 10 -2.04 -2.62 9.93
CA ARG A 10 -0.86 -3.10 10.66
C ARG A 10 -0.24 -4.31 9.98
N ALA A 11 -1.05 -5.28 9.55
CA ALA A 11 -0.56 -6.47 8.83
C ALA A 11 0.14 -6.08 7.52
N LEU A 12 -0.48 -5.22 6.72
CA LEU A 12 0.10 -4.74 5.46
C LEU A 12 1.42 -3.96 5.68
N TYR A 13 1.49 -3.18 6.75
CA TYR A 13 2.72 -2.48 7.13
C TYR A 13 3.85 -3.46 7.48
N ASP A 14 3.54 -4.49 8.28
CA ASP A 14 4.50 -5.51 8.70
C ASP A 14 5.05 -6.29 7.50
N GLU A 15 4.19 -6.65 6.54
CA GLU A 15 4.62 -7.28 5.29
C GLU A 15 5.58 -6.38 4.49
N ARG A 16 5.26 -5.09 4.34
CA ARG A 16 6.17 -4.16 3.67
C ARG A 16 7.49 -4.01 4.41
N ARG A 17 7.47 -3.95 5.75
CA ARG A 17 8.69 -3.85 6.57
C ARG A 17 9.59 -5.06 6.37
N LYS A 18 9.03 -6.27 6.33
CA LYS A 18 9.77 -7.51 6.01
C LYS A 18 10.43 -7.46 4.64
N LEU A 19 9.75 -6.90 3.63
CA LEU A 19 10.32 -6.74 2.29
C LEU A 19 11.47 -5.71 2.27
N LEU A 20 11.39 -4.64 3.05
CA LEU A 20 12.44 -3.61 3.14
C LEU A 20 13.74 -4.14 3.77
N ALA A 21 13.66 -5.10 4.68
CA ALA A 21 14.83 -5.70 5.34
C ALA A 21 15.81 -6.36 4.33
N GLY A 22 15.30 -6.87 3.21
CA GLY A 22 16.11 -7.46 2.14
C GLY A 22 16.80 -6.46 1.21
N LEU A 23 16.48 -5.16 1.30
CA LEU A 23 16.91 -4.15 0.34
C LEU A 23 18.11 -3.30 0.80
N MET A 24 18.83 -3.70 1.86
CA MET A 24 19.92 -2.91 2.48
C MET A 24 19.54 -1.45 2.79
N MET A 25 18.25 -1.22 3.08
CA MET A 25 17.76 0.05 3.58
C MET A 25 17.77 0.05 5.12
N SER A 26 17.74 1.24 5.71
CA SER A 26 17.52 1.40 7.15
C SER A 26 16.26 0.68 7.58
N GLU A 27 16.30 0.07 8.77
CA GLU A 27 15.13 -0.57 9.35
C GLU A 27 13.99 0.45 9.49
N ALA A 28 12.80 0.09 9.01
CA ALA A 28 11.62 0.92 9.18
C ALA A 28 11.11 0.85 10.62
N GLU A 29 10.62 1.98 11.13
CA GLU A 29 10.12 2.12 12.51
C GLU A 29 9.02 1.10 12.84
N PRO A 30 8.88 0.65 14.09
CA PRO A 30 7.76 -0.22 14.46
C PRO A 30 6.42 0.52 14.31
N TRP A 31 5.34 -0.21 14.03
CA TRP A 31 4.00 0.37 13.83
C TRP A 31 3.58 1.28 14.99
N GLU A 32 3.89 0.92 16.23
CA GLU A 32 3.52 1.67 17.44
C GLU A 32 4.09 3.11 17.43
N ASP A 33 5.32 3.29 16.94
CA ASP A 33 6.04 4.57 16.87
C ASP A 33 5.65 5.44 15.66
N LEU A 34 4.93 4.89 14.68
CA LEU A 34 4.54 5.67 13.52
C LEU A 34 3.59 6.82 13.90
N PRO A 35 3.72 8.00 13.26
CA PRO A 35 2.74 9.08 13.38
C PRO A 35 1.34 8.63 12.96
N GLU A 36 0.30 9.18 13.61
CA GLU A 36 -1.10 8.83 13.30
C GLU A 36 -1.47 9.15 11.84
N ASP A 37 -0.94 10.21 11.24
CA ASP A 37 -1.11 10.50 9.81
C ASP A 37 -0.60 9.38 8.90
N VAL A 38 0.54 8.77 9.27
CA VAL A 38 1.11 7.65 8.52
C VAL A 38 0.25 6.40 8.68
N LYS A 39 -0.16 6.10 9.92
CA LYS A 39 -1.08 4.98 10.21
C LYS A 39 -2.42 5.15 9.49
N GLU A 40 -2.95 6.37 9.41
CA GLU A 40 -4.18 6.66 8.68
C GLU A 40 -4.04 6.39 7.18
N ARG A 41 -2.93 6.78 6.55
CA ARG A 41 -2.66 6.45 5.14
C ARG A 41 -2.63 4.95 4.89
N TRP A 42 -2.08 4.16 5.82
CA TRP A 42 -2.11 2.71 5.76
C TRP A 42 -3.53 2.15 5.88
N ARG A 43 -4.31 2.69 6.82
CA ARG A 43 -5.74 2.36 7.01
C ARG A 43 -6.61 2.71 5.79
N GLN A 44 -6.29 3.78 5.06
CA GLN A 44 -6.96 4.12 3.79
C GLN A 44 -6.53 3.19 2.65
N LYS A 45 -5.26 2.79 2.63
CA LYS A 45 -4.72 1.88 1.61
C LYS A 45 -5.41 0.52 1.66
N THR A 46 -5.71 -0.01 2.85
CA THR A 46 -6.46 -1.26 3.01
C THR A 46 -7.91 -1.16 2.55
N GLU A 47 -8.54 0.02 2.65
CA GLU A 47 -9.89 0.24 2.12
C GLU A 47 -9.89 0.34 0.59
N SER A 48 -8.84 0.92 0.01
CA SER A 48 -8.66 1.03 -1.45
C SER A 48 -8.15 -0.26 -2.09
N SER A 49 -7.39 -1.07 -1.35
CA SER A 49 -6.91 -2.38 -1.76
C SER A 49 -8.02 -3.42 -1.88
N GLY A 50 -9.23 -3.15 -1.38
CA GLY A 50 -10.44 -3.91 -1.71
C GLY A 50 -10.88 -3.80 -3.18
N THR A 51 -10.26 -2.92 -3.98
CA THR A 51 -10.66 -2.65 -5.38
C THR A 51 -9.49 -2.64 -6.38
N GLN A 52 -8.24 -2.89 -5.98
CA GLN A 52 -7.10 -2.72 -6.91
C GLN A 52 -6.04 -3.83 -6.88
N GLU A 53 -6.45 -5.09 -6.86
CA GLU A 53 -5.71 -6.18 -7.49
C GLU A 53 -6.35 -6.46 -8.86
N GLY A 54 -6.05 -5.65 -9.88
CA GLY A 54 -6.58 -5.90 -11.23
C GLY A 54 -6.38 -4.79 -12.27
N ALA A 55 -6.22 -3.53 -11.87
CA ALA A 55 -6.02 -2.43 -12.82
C ALA A 55 -4.53 -2.13 -13.07
N ARG A 56 -3.76 -3.17 -13.43
CA ARG A 56 -2.65 -2.95 -14.35
C ARG A 56 -3.30 -2.83 -15.74
N GLU A 57 -3.96 -1.71 -16.01
CA GLU A 57 -4.34 -1.37 -17.37
C GLU A 57 -3.05 -1.36 -18.21
N PRO A 58 -2.91 -2.22 -19.23
CA PRO A 58 -1.92 -1.96 -20.25
C PRO A 58 -2.41 -0.70 -20.96
N ARG A 59 -1.80 0.45 -20.66
CA ARG A 59 -1.99 1.68 -21.41
C ARG A 59 -1.77 1.36 -22.88
N LYS A 60 -2.84 1.18 -23.65
CA LYS A 60 -2.75 1.12 -25.10
C LYS A 60 -2.40 2.54 -25.54
N HIS A 61 -1.16 2.74 -25.92
CA HIS A 61 -0.77 3.82 -26.81
C HIS A 61 -1.61 3.66 -28.08
N SER A 62 -2.70 4.42 -28.20
CA SER A 62 -3.39 4.61 -29.47
C SER A 62 -2.65 5.72 -30.21
N GLU A 63 -1.59 5.33 -30.90
CA GLU A 63 -0.93 6.10 -31.95
C GLU A 63 -1.69 5.86 -33.27
N GLY A 64 -1.97 6.91 -34.04
CA GLY A 64 -2.43 6.79 -35.42
C GLY A 64 -3.83 7.33 -35.69
N GLN A 65 -3.96 8.66 -35.76
CA GLN A 65 -5.04 9.35 -36.46
C GLN A 65 -4.67 9.39 -37.95
N ASP A 66 -5.41 8.67 -38.79
CA ASP A 66 -5.42 8.84 -40.25
C ASP A 66 -6.80 8.46 -40.80
N HIS A 67 -7.54 9.47 -41.26
CA HIS A 67 -8.43 9.40 -42.43
C HIS A 67 -8.76 10.81 -42.91
#